data_AF-A0A9E3M9X2-F1
#
_entry.id   AF-A0A9E3M9X2-F1
#
_cell.length_a   1.000
_cell.length_b   1.000
_cell.length_c   1.000
_cell.angle_alpha   90.00
_cell.angle_beta   90.00
_cell.angle_gamma   90.00
#
_symmetry.space_group_name_H-M   'P 1'
#
loop_
_entity.id
_entity.type
_entity.pdbx_description
1 polymer ?
#
loop_
_entity_poly.entity_id
_entity_poly.type
_entity_poly.pdbx_seq_one_letter_code
_entity_poly.pdbx_strand_id
1 'polypeptide(L)'
;MNAKTIPKNDIEFLKARLKCKQKDYLDIQELCPEDFGSPPGDTPLDDEEEEQERLDRIKKIAEYEKIEERIARLADANKLNGNLFRNLIPKSEDEPVDTYRMLKQLEKEIEVIPKIIAAIQKPVDRGVIPDGAELLTIPQVARKLLCAESMVRQWDNKGLLPIPIRIGGKIQWRKKEIEDWIAVDCPAREKWEQIKKVGGD
;
A
#
# COMPACT_ATOMS: atom_id res chain seq x y z
N MET A 1 -14.47 -11.55 8.98
CA MET A 1 -13.52 -10.42 8.98
C MET A 1 -13.52 -9.80 7.59
N ASN A 2 -14.19 -8.66 7.41
CA ASN A 2 -14.27 -7.99 6.11
C ASN A 2 -12.87 -7.57 5.68
N ALA A 3 -12.42 -8.03 4.51
CA ALA A 3 -11.22 -7.48 3.89
C ALA A 3 -11.44 -5.97 3.81
N LYS A 4 -10.61 -5.19 4.54
CA LYS A 4 -10.63 -3.73 4.44
C LYS A 4 -10.36 -3.39 2.98
N THR A 5 -11.42 -3.11 2.24
CA THR A 5 -11.34 -2.52 0.91
C THR A 5 -10.56 -1.24 1.10
N ILE A 6 -9.35 -1.18 0.55
CA ILE A 6 -8.58 0.05 0.55
C ILE A 6 -9.44 1.07 -0.22
N PRO A 7 -9.85 2.17 0.42
CA PRO A 7 -10.85 3.05 -0.17
C PRO A 7 -10.27 3.65 -1.45
N LYS A 8 -11.05 3.63 -2.54
CA LYS A 8 -10.68 4.30 -3.82
C LYS A 8 -10.18 5.74 -3.60
N ASN A 9 -10.64 6.37 -2.53
CA ASN A 9 -10.22 7.69 -2.08
C ASN A 9 -8.71 7.82 -1.81
N ASP A 10 -8.01 6.77 -1.35
CA ASP A 10 -6.57 6.82 -1.07
C ASP A 10 -5.74 6.86 -2.36
N ILE A 11 -6.19 6.17 -3.41
CA ILE A 11 -5.52 6.19 -4.72
C ILE A 11 -5.65 7.58 -5.34
N GLU A 12 -6.86 8.14 -5.36
CA GLU A 12 -7.09 9.48 -5.92
C GLU A 12 -6.35 10.56 -5.12
N PHE A 13 -6.31 10.44 -3.79
CA PHE A 13 -5.49 11.30 -2.93
C PHE A 13 -4.00 11.22 -3.28
N LEU A 14 -3.43 10.02 -3.43
CA LEU A 14 -2.02 9.86 -3.79
C LEU A 14 -1.69 10.41 -5.19
N LYS A 15 -2.59 10.24 -6.16
CA LYS A 15 -2.44 10.81 -7.51
C LYS A 15 -2.45 12.34 -7.48
N ALA A 16 -3.40 12.93 -6.75
CA ALA A 16 -3.47 14.38 -6.57
C ALA A 16 -2.19 14.91 -5.93
N ARG A 17 -1.68 14.20 -4.92
CA ARG A 17 -0.42 14.58 -4.27
C ARG A 17 0.78 14.47 -5.21
N LEU A 18 0.89 13.38 -5.97
CA LEU A 18 1.96 13.21 -6.95
C LEU A 18 2.00 14.38 -7.92
N LYS A 19 0.84 14.82 -8.43
CA LYS A 19 0.74 15.97 -9.32
C LYS A 19 1.19 17.27 -8.65
N CYS A 20 0.84 17.47 -7.37
CA CYS A 20 1.32 18.61 -6.59
C CYS A 20 2.84 18.60 -6.46
N LYS A 21 3.44 17.46 -6.08
CA LYS A 21 4.90 17.33 -5.92
C LYS A 21 5.67 17.53 -7.23
N GLN A 22 5.12 17.03 -8.34
CA GLN A 22 5.67 17.26 -9.67
C GLN A 22 5.65 18.75 -10.05
N LYS A 23 4.58 19.46 -9.68
CA LYS A 23 4.51 20.91 -9.87
C LYS A 23 5.53 21.63 -8.99
N ASP A 24 5.56 21.35 -7.69
CA ASP A 24 6.52 21.97 -6.75
C ASP A 24 7.97 21.75 -7.20
N TYR A 25 8.28 20.57 -7.73
CA TYR A 25 9.58 20.26 -8.29
C TYR A 25 9.93 21.14 -9.51
N LEU A 26 8.99 21.31 -10.44
CA LEU A 26 9.19 22.19 -11.61
C LEU A 26 9.30 23.65 -11.19
N ASP A 27 8.43 24.12 -10.29
CA ASP A 27 8.46 25.49 -9.77
C ASP A 27 9.84 25.78 -9.13
N ILE A 28 10.40 24.85 -8.34
CA ILE A 28 11.75 25.01 -7.74
C ILE A 28 12.87 24.94 -8.79
N GLN A 29 12.72 24.14 -9.84
CA GLN A 29 13.70 24.10 -10.93
C GLN A 29 13.73 25.38 -11.77
N GLU A 30 12.59 26.07 -11.88
CA GLU A 30 12.45 27.31 -12.64
C GLU A 30 12.90 28.56 -11.84
N LEU A 31 13.01 28.47 -10.51
CA LEU A 31 13.56 29.55 -9.69
C LEU A 31 15.01 29.80 -10.08
N CYS A 32 15.30 30.97 -10.67
CA CYS A 32 16.67 31.40 -10.89
C CYS A 32 17.30 31.68 -9.52
N PRO A 33 18.60 31.38 -9.32
CA PRO A 33 19.31 31.74 -8.09
C PRO A 33 19.22 33.25 -7.77
N GLU A 34 18.99 34.05 -8.80
CA GLU A 34 18.84 35.51 -8.76
C GLU A 34 17.48 35.98 -8.22
N ASP A 35 16.45 35.11 -8.22
CA ASP A 35 15.10 35.40 -7.70
C ASP A 35 15.04 35.35 -6.17
N PHE A 36 16.07 34.82 -5.50
CA PHE A 36 16.27 34.95 -4.05
C PHE A 36 16.78 36.36 -3.70
N GLY A 37 16.10 37.37 -4.25
CA GLY A 37 16.36 38.78 -3.97
C GLY A 37 16.41 39.05 -2.47
N SER A 38 17.14 40.08 -2.10
CA SER A 38 17.25 40.52 -0.70
C SER A 38 15.87 40.55 -0.04
N PRO A 39 15.75 40.09 1.23
CA PRO A 39 14.48 40.03 1.92
C PRO A 39 13.72 41.35 1.74
N PRO A 40 12.40 41.31 1.48
CA PRO A 40 11.60 42.50 1.27
C PRO A 40 11.89 43.48 2.41
N GLY A 41 12.36 44.68 2.06
CA GLY A 41 12.79 45.66 3.06
C GLY A 41 11.68 45.91 4.06
N ASP A 42 12.05 45.97 5.34
CA ASP A 42 11.19 46.13 6.53
C ASP A 42 10.15 47.24 6.31
N THR A 43 9.04 46.90 5.66
CA THR A 43 7.87 47.74 5.57
C THR A 43 7.08 47.38 6.82
N PRO A 44 6.94 48.28 7.80
CA PRO A 44 6.23 47.96 9.03
C PRO A 44 4.80 47.56 8.66
N LEU A 45 4.50 46.27 8.77
CA LEU A 45 3.13 45.79 8.77
C LEU A 45 2.50 46.22 10.10
N ASP A 46 1.19 46.40 10.10
CA ASP A 46 0.46 46.56 11.36
C ASP A 46 0.66 45.29 12.21
N ASP A 47 0.89 45.44 13.51
CA ASP A 47 1.20 44.34 14.44
C ASP A 47 0.12 43.24 14.37
N GLU A 48 -1.14 43.62 14.10
CA GLU A 48 -2.27 42.69 13.96
C GLU A 48 -2.25 41.88 12.64
N GLU A 49 -1.80 42.48 11.54
CA GLU A 49 -1.74 41.81 10.23
C GLU A 49 -0.62 40.77 10.20
N GLU A 50 0.53 41.08 10.81
CA GLU A 50 1.67 40.17 10.93
C GLU A 50 1.32 38.94 11.80
N GLU A 51 0.63 39.14 12.93
CA GLU A 51 0.19 38.04 13.78
C GLU A 51 -0.78 37.11 13.04
N GLN A 52 -1.72 37.67 12.28
CA GLN A 52 -2.67 36.88 11.50
C GLN A 52 -1.98 36.06 10.40
N GLU A 53 -1.03 36.66 9.67
CA GLU A 53 -0.26 35.94 8.65
C GLU A 53 0.55 34.79 9.26
N ARG A 54 1.18 35.02 10.42
CA ARG A 54 1.92 34.00 11.16
C ARG A 54 1.03 32.82 11.55
N LEU A 55 -0.17 33.09 12.06
CA LEU A 55 -1.14 32.05 12.42
C LEU A 55 -1.57 31.24 11.19
N ASP A 56 -1.78 31.88 10.05
CA ASP A 56 -2.19 31.18 8.83
C ASP A 56 -1.06 30.34 8.23
N ARG A 57 0.20 30.80 8.33
CA ARG A 57 1.38 29.98 8.02
C ARG A 57 1.45 28.73 8.91
N ILE A 58 1.25 28.87 10.22
CA ILE A 58 1.25 27.74 11.17
C ILE A 58 0.14 26.73 10.81
N LYS A 59 -1.08 27.21 10.55
CA LYS A 59 -2.19 26.34 10.13
C LYS A 59 -1.86 25.57 8.86
N LYS A 60 -1.27 26.24 7.87
CA LYS A 60 -0.87 25.63 6.59
C LYS A 60 0.20 24.55 6.78
N ILE A 61 1.18 24.79 7.66
CA ILE A 61 2.20 23.79 8.03
C ILE A 61 1.55 22.57 8.69
N ALA A 62 0.67 22.79 9.67
CA ALA A 62 -0.03 21.71 10.37
C ALA A 62 -0.94 20.88 9.44
N GLU A 63 -1.55 21.51 8.42
CA GLU A 63 -2.31 20.80 7.39
C GLU A 63 -1.40 19.95 6.49
N TYR A 64 -0.27 20.51 6.08
CA TYR A 64 0.74 19.81 5.29
C TYR A 64 1.29 18.57 6.02
N GLU A 65 1.56 18.69 7.33
CA GLU A 65 1.98 17.58 8.19
C GLU A 65 0.99 16.41 8.18
N LYS A 66 -0.31 16.71 8.30
CA LYS A 66 -1.37 15.70 8.29
C LYS A 66 -1.40 14.94 6.95
N ILE A 67 -1.16 15.64 5.85
CA ILE A 67 -1.11 15.05 4.50
C ILE A 67 0.10 14.11 4.38
N GLU A 68 1.29 14.56 4.77
CA GLU A 68 2.51 13.74 4.69
C GLU A 68 2.47 12.53 5.62
N GLU A 69 1.95 12.70 6.84
CA GLU A 69 1.77 11.59 7.78
C GLU A 69 0.76 10.57 7.25
N ARG A 70 -0.29 11.01 6.54
CA ARG A 70 -1.22 10.08 5.86
C ARG A 70 -0.50 9.25 4.80
N ILE A 71 0.38 9.86 4.01
CA ILE A 71 1.16 9.15 2.97
C ILE A 71 2.17 8.19 3.61
N ALA A 72 2.85 8.63 4.68
CA ALA A 72 3.79 7.81 5.43
C ALA A 72 3.12 6.52 5.95
N ARG A 73 1.92 6.63 6.51
CA ARG A 73 1.12 5.46 6.95
C ARG A 73 0.76 4.54 5.79
N LEU A 74 0.37 5.10 4.65
CA LEU A 74 0.06 4.31 3.45
C LEU A 74 1.31 3.59 2.92
N ALA A 75 2.48 4.22 2.97
CA ALA A 75 3.75 3.60 2.62
C ALA A 75 4.09 2.43 3.57
N ASP A 76 4.06 2.67 4.88
CA ASP A 76 4.36 1.65 5.90
C ASP A 76 3.41 0.45 5.79
N ALA A 77 2.11 0.70 5.60
CA ALA A 77 1.09 -0.34 5.40
C ALA A 77 1.37 -1.23 4.16
N ASN A 78 2.08 -0.69 3.16
CA ASN A 78 2.47 -1.37 1.94
C ASN A 78 3.94 -1.82 1.92
N LYS A 79 4.60 -1.87 3.09
CA LYS A 79 6.01 -2.26 3.26
C LYS A 79 7.00 -1.39 2.48
N LEU A 80 6.64 -0.13 2.27
CA LEU A 80 7.51 0.90 1.72
C LEU A 80 7.99 1.79 2.88
N ASN A 81 9.07 2.55 2.67
CA ASN A 81 9.68 3.35 3.72
C ASN A 81 8.86 4.64 3.97
N GLY A 82 8.01 4.65 4.99
CA GLY A 82 7.22 5.83 5.37
C GLY A 82 8.05 7.00 5.93
N ASN A 83 9.27 6.75 6.42
CA ASN A 83 10.15 7.82 6.91
C ASN A 83 10.61 8.78 5.81
N LEU A 84 10.42 8.42 4.53
CA LEU A 84 10.66 9.33 3.43
C LEU A 84 9.80 10.60 3.56
N PHE A 85 8.54 10.47 3.99
CA PHE A 85 7.58 11.58 4.01
C PHE A 85 7.61 12.38 5.33
N ARG A 86 8.16 11.81 6.41
CA ARG A 86 8.18 12.44 7.75
C ARG A 86 9.29 13.47 7.97
N ASN A 87 10.33 13.47 7.12
CA ASN A 87 11.56 14.24 7.35
C ASN A 87 11.64 15.54 6.52
N LEU A 88 10.50 16.07 6.06
CA LEU A 88 10.45 17.18 5.11
C LEU A 88 10.44 18.57 5.73
N ILE A 89 10.08 18.69 7.01
CA ILE A 89 9.83 20.00 7.61
C ILE A 89 11.12 20.48 8.26
N PRO A 90 11.64 21.66 7.85
CA PRO A 90 12.71 22.34 8.58
C PRO A 90 12.31 22.40 10.05
N LYS A 91 13.18 21.94 10.95
CA LYS A 91 12.81 21.86 12.37
C LYS A 91 12.73 23.23 13.03
N SER A 92 13.24 24.26 12.36
CA SER A 92 13.25 25.65 12.80
C SER A 92 13.15 26.60 11.61
N GLU A 93 12.57 27.77 11.83
CA GLU A 93 12.50 28.88 10.86
C GLU A 93 13.90 29.38 10.47
N ASP A 94 14.89 29.21 11.35
CA ASP A 94 16.27 29.67 11.14
C ASP A 94 17.15 28.70 10.32
N GLU A 95 16.65 27.51 9.96
CA GLU A 95 17.45 26.55 9.20
C GLU A 95 17.43 26.98 7.72
N PRO A 96 18.56 27.38 7.12
CA PRO A 96 18.58 27.82 5.74
C PRO A 96 18.05 26.69 4.86
N VAL A 97 17.07 27.02 4.04
CA VAL A 97 16.41 26.08 3.16
C VAL A 97 17.43 25.60 2.13
N ASP A 98 18.00 24.42 2.37
CA ASP A 98 18.87 23.75 1.42
C ASP A 98 18.01 23.25 0.24
N THR A 99 17.91 24.11 -0.78
CA THR A 99 17.12 23.85 -2.00
C THR A 99 17.54 22.56 -2.70
N TYR A 100 18.82 22.22 -2.66
CA TYR A 100 19.33 20.95 -3.21
C TYR A 100 18.79 19.75 -2.42
N ARG A 101 18.81 19.81 -1.08
CA ARG A 101 18.22 18.77 -0.23
C ARG A 101 16.72 18.63 -0.46
N MET A 102 16.00 19.74 -0.65
CA MET A 102 14.57 19.71 -0.99
C MET A 102 14.32 19.05 -2.34
N LEU A 103 15.03 19.43 -3.39
CA LEU A 103 14.89 18.85 -4.73
C LEU A 103 15.14 17.34 -4.71
N LYS A 104 16.25 16.89 -4.11
CA LYS A 104 16.59 15.47 -4.00
C LYS A 104 15.54 14.66 -3.23
N GLN A 105 14.86 15.30 -2.28
CA GLN A 105 13.79 14.68 -1.53
C GLN A 105 12.49 14.60 -2.34
N LEU A 106 12.12 15.67 -3.04
CA LEU A 106 10.98 15.69 -3.97
C LEU A 106 11.14 14.62 -5.07
N GLU A 107 12.33 14.46 -5.63
CA GLU A 107 12.63 13.39 -6.60
C GLU A 107 12.29 12.00 -6.05
N LYS A 108 12.73 11.71 -4.81
CA LYS A 108 12.44 10.42 -4.17
C LYS A 108 10.95 10.23 -3.91
N GLU A 109 10.23 11.29 -3.53
CA GLU A 109 8.79 11.20 -3.29
C GLU A 109 8.02 10.95 -4.59
N ILE A 110 8.37 11.67 -5.66
CA ILE A 110 7.85 11.45 -7.01
C ILE A 110 8.13 10.02 -7.47
N GLU A 111 9.27 9.43 -7.09
CA GLU A 111 9.60 8.04 -7.41
C GLU A 111 8.80 7.03 -6.57
N VAL A 112 8.55 7.31 -5.29
CA VAL A 112 7.95 6.35 -4.34
C VAL A 112 6.43 6.35 -4.36
N ILE A 113 5.77 7.50 -4.53
CA ILE A 113 4.29 7.57 -4.56
C ILE A 113 3.68 6.63 -5.62
N PRO A 114 4.17 6.55 -6.87
CA PRO A 114 3.69 5.57 -7.85
C PRO A 114 3.84 4.12 -7.39
N LYS A 115 4.89 3.80 -6.63
CA LYS A 115 5.09 2.45 -6.07
C LYS A 115 4.06 2.16 -4.98
N ILE A 116 3.71 3.14 -4.15
CA ILE A 116 2.61 3.02 -3.17
C ILE A 116 1.28 2.78 -3.90
N ILE A 117 0.97 3.60 -4.91
CA ILE A 117 -0.24 3.44 -5.74
C ILE A 117 -0.27 2.04 -6.34
N ALA A 118 0.82 1.58 -6.95
CA ALA A 118 0.91 0.25 -7.54
C ALA A 118 0.78 -0.87 -6.49
N ALA A 119 1.29 -0.68 -5.27
CA ALA A 119 1.14 -1.66 -4.18
C ALA A 119 -0.31 -1.76 -3.69
N ILE A 120 -1.01 -0.62 -3.61
CA ILE A 120 -2.44 -0.56 -3.26
C ILE A 120 -3.32 -1.13 -4.38
N GLN A 121 -3.00 -0.78 -5.64
CA GLN A 121 -3.73 -1.22 -6.83
C GLN A 121 -3.50 -2.68 -7.17
N LYS A 122 -2.30 -3.21 -6.89
CA LYS A 122 -2.06 -4.65 -6.96
C LYS A 122 -3.12 -5.27 -6.07
N PRO A 123 -4.11 -5.96 -6.64
CA PRO A 123 -5.07 -6.67 -5.81
C PRO A 123 -4.24 -7.49 -4.84
N VAL A 124 -4.66 -7.52 -3.58
CA VAL A 124 -4.09 -8.43 -2.58
C VAL A 124 -4.52 -9.86 -2.98
N ASP A 125 -4.06 -10.28 -4.15
CA ASP A 125 -4.46 -11.43 -4.96
C ASP A 125 -3.89 -12.72 -4.38
N ARG A 126 -3.20 -12.63 -3.24
CA ARG A 126 -2.87 -13.81 -2.44
C ARG A 126 -4.10 -14.37 -1.73
N GLY A 127 -5.31 -14.21 -2.26
CA GLY A 127 -6.45 -15.03 -1.83
C GLY A 127 -7.78 -14.34 -1.58
N VAL A 128 -8.02 -13.17 -2.19
CA VAL A 128 -9.42 -12.95 -2.58
C VAL A 128 -9.77 -14.11 -3.51
N ILE A 129 -10.82 -14.86 -3.16
CA ILE A 129 -11.33 -15.95 -3.99
C ILE A 129 -12.29 -15.26 -4.96
N PRO A 130 -11.99 -15.15 -6.26
CA PRO A 130 -13.00 -14.73 -7.22
C PRO A 130 -14.18 -15.70 -7.08
N ASP A 131 -15.41 -15.21 -6.96
CA ASP A 131 -16.56 -16.09 -6.72
C ASP A 131 -16.71 -17.18 -7.82
N GLY A 132 -16.22 -16.91 -9.03
CA GLY A 132 -16.17 -17.85 -10.15
C GLY A 132 -14.84 -18.59 -10.36
N ALA A 133 -13.86 -18.49 -9.46
CA ALA A 133 -12.61 -19.23 -9.61
C ALA A 133 -12.82 -20.73 -9.37
N GLU A 134 -12.61 -21.54 -10.41
CA GLU A 134 -12.70 -23.00 -10.31
C GLU A 134 -11.50 -23.60 -9.57
N LEU A 135 -10.35 -22.93 -9.58
CA LEU A 135 -9.11 -23.39 -8.96
C LEU A 135 -8.67 -22.49 -7.80
N LEU A 136 -8.48 -23.09 -6.63
CA LEU A 136 -7.97 -22.47 -5.41
C LEU A 136 -6.45 -22.63 -5.31
N THR A 137 -5.76 -21.53 -5.07
CA THR A 137 -4.32 -21.48 -4.73
C THR A 137 -4.09 -21.79 -3.25
N ILE A 138 -2.83 -22.06 -2.86
CA ILE A 138 -2.45 -22.31 -1.46
C ILE A 138 -2.99 -21.25 -0.49
N PRO A 139 -2.85 -19.93 -0.74
CA PRO A 139 -3.39 -18.92 0.17
C PRO A 139 -4.93 -18.94 0.25
N GLN A 140 -5.62 -19.31 -0.83
CA GLN A 140 -7.08 -19.41 -0.84
C GLN A 140 -7.56 -20.62 -0.04
N VAL A 141 -6.90 -21.78 -0.18
CA VAL A 141 -7.17 -22.97 0.63
C VAL A 141 -6.88 -22.69 2.11
N ALA A 142 -5.75 -22.03 2.43
CA ALA A 142 -5.39 -21.67 3.79
C ALA A 142 -6.48 -20.82 4.48
N ARG A 143 -7.06 -19.84 3.77
CA ARG A 143 -8.18 -19.05 4.29
C ARG A 143 -9.45 -19.89 4.46
N LYS A 144 -9.78 -20.75 3.49
CA LYS A 144 -10.96 -21.63 3.57
C LYS A 144 -10.89 -22.55 4.80
N LEU A 145 -9.68 -22.98 5.16
CA LEU A 145 -9.39 -23.85 6.30
C LEU A 145 -8.98 -23.10 7.58
N LEU A 146 -8.99 -21.75 7.56
CA LEU A 146 -8.59 -20.89 8.68
C LEU A 146 -7.20 -21.22 9.26
N CYS A 147 -6.23 -21.57 8.41
CA CYS A 147 -4.88 -21.94 8.81
C CYS A 147 -3.78 -21.16 8.06
N ALA A 148 -2.51 -21.36 8.45
CA ALA A 148 -1.37 -20.74 7.78
C ALA A 148 -1.02 -21.44 6.46
N GLU A 149 -0.49 -20.71 5.47
CA GLU A 149 -0.06 -21.27 4.17
C GLU A 149 0.96 -22.40 4.31
N SER A 150 1.84 -22.32 5.33
CA SER A 150 2.81 -23.36 5.64
C SER A 150 2.16 -24.67 6.08
N MET A 151 1.04 -24.61 6.82
CA MET A 151 0.29 -25.79 7.23
C MET A 151 -0.35 -26.47 6.03
N VAL A 152 -0.92 -25.72 5.09
CA VAL A 152 -1.48 -26.28 3.84
C VAL A 152 -0.40 -27.05 3.06
N ARG A 153 0.80 -26.48 2.92
CA ARG A 153 1.94 -27.18 2.28
C ARG A 153 2.34 -28.44 3.03
N GLN A 154 2.36 -28.37 4.36
CA GLN A 154 2.68 -29.53 5.19
C GLN A 154 1.62 -30.64 5.06
N TRP A 155 0.34 -30.27 5.02
CA TRP A 155 -0.78 -31.19 4.82
C TRP A 155 -0.78 -31.80 3.42
N ASP A 156 -0.47 -31.04 2.37
CA ASP A 156 -0.28 -31.57 1.02
C ASP A 156 0.86 -32.60 0.97
N ASN A 157 2.01 -32.27 1.56
CA ASN A 157 3.17 -33.17 1.64
C ASN A 157 2.87 -34.44 2.45
N LYS A 158 2.03 -34.34 3.48
CA LYS A 158 1.58 -35.48 4.31
C LYS A 158 0.44 -36.27 3.66
N GLY A 159 -0.08 -35.86 2.51
CA GLY A 159 -1.24 -36.51 1.89
C GLY A 159 -2.53 -36.36 2.71
N LEU A 160 -2.68 -35.24 3.43
CA LEU A 160 -3.91 -34.92 4.16
C LEU A 160 -4.89 -34.08 3.35
N LEU A 161 -4.47 -33.55 2.20
CA LEU A 161 -5.34 -32.82 1.26
C LEU A 161 -5.61 -33.64 0.00
N PRO A 162 -6.71 -33.35 -0.74
CA PRO A 162 -6.95 -33.91 -2.07
C PRO A 162 -5.76 -33.70 -3.01
N ILE A 163 -5.70 -34.50 -4.08
CA ILE A 163 -4.62 -34.42 -5.06
C ILE A 163 -4.63 -33.02 -5.72
N PRO A 164 -3.53 -32.26 -5.64
CA PRO A 164 -3.48 -30.95 -6.26
C PRO A 164 -3.28 -31.06 -7.79
N ILE A 165 -3.79 -30.06 -8.50
CA ILE A 165 -3.50 -29.79 -9.90
C ILE A 165 -2.27 -28.88 -9.98
N ARG A 166 -1.27 -29.29 -10.77
CA ARG A 166 -0.03 -28.53 -10.97
C ARG A 166 -0.02 -27.87 -12.34
N ILE A 167 -0.02 -26.54 -12.39
CA ILE A 167 0.01 -25.75 -13.63
C ILE A 167 1.18 -24.76 -13.55
N GLY A 168 2.17 -24.90 -14.44
CA GLY A 168 3.31 -23.98 -14.52
C GLY A 168 4.06 -23.82 -13.18
N GLY A 169 4.24 -24.92 -12.43
CA GLY A 169 4.89 -24.91 -11.12
C GLY A 169 4.03 -24.41 -9.96
N LYS A 170 2.79 -23.96 -10.21
CA LYS A 170 1.83 -23.59 -9.16
C LYS A 170 0.98 -24.80 -8.77
N ILE A 171 0.72 -24.93 -7.47
CA ILE A 171 -0.14 -25.96 -6.87
C ILE A 171 -1.52 -25.33 -6.63
N GLN A 172 -2.55 -25.95 -7.18
CA GLN A 172 -3.95 -25.51 -7.08
C GLN A 172 -4.88 -26.70 -6.81
N TRP A 173 -6.07 -26.44 -6.28
CA TRP A 173 -7.11 -27.45 -6.05
C TRP A 173 -8.42 -27.00 -6.66
N ARG A 174 -9.27 -27.92 -7.13
CA ARG A 174 -10.61 -27.54 -7.55
C ARG A 174 -11.41 -27.06 -6.35
N LYS A 175 -12.08 -25.92 -6.48
CA LYS A 175 -12.91 -25.32 -5.42
C LYS A 175 -13.96 -26.31 -4.91
N LYS A 176 -14.70 -26.91 -5.84
CA LYS A 176 -15.73 -27.91 -5.54
C LYS A 176 -15.16 -29.10 -4.78
N GLU A 177 -14.01 -29.60 -5.21
CA GLU A 177 -13.36 -30.76 -4.57
C GLU A 177 -12.93 -30.47 -3.14
N ILE A 178 -12.42 -29.26 -2.84
CA ILE A 178 -12.10 -28.85 -1.47
C ILE A 178 -13.38 -28.72 -0.63
N GLU A 179 -14.46 -28.19 -1.20
CA GLU A 179 -15.74 -28.05 -0.50
C GLU A 179 -16.37 -29.42 -0.18
N ASP A 180 -16.37 -30.34 -1.14
CA ASP A 180 -16.85 -31.71 -0.95
C ASP A 180 -15.96 -32.47 0.08
N TRP A 181 -14.65 -32.26 0.03
CA TRP A 181 -13.69 -32.85 0.98
C TRP A 181 -13.89 -32.31 2.42
N ILE A 182 -14.19 -31.02 2.58
CA ILE A 182 -14.53 -30.44 3.89
C ILE A 182 -15.86 -31.03 4.39
N ALA A 183 -16.83 -31.24 3.50
CA ALA A 183 -18.15 -31.75 3.86
C ALA A 183 -18.12 -33.20 4.41
N VAL A 184 -17.08 -33.97 4.11
CA VAL A 184 -16.87 -35.33 4.63
C VAL A 184 -15.86 -35.41 5.78
N ASP A 185 -15.68 -34.31 6.51
CA ASP A 185 -14.76 -34.17 7.65
C ASP A 185 -13.27 -34.35 7.30
N CYS A 186 -12.84 -33.85 6.15
CA CYS A 186 -11.43 -33.70 5.81
C CYS A 186 -10.59 -35.01 5.87
N PRO A 187 -11.01 -36.12 5.24
CA PRO A 187 -10.31 -37.40 5.31
C PRO A 187 -8.92 -37.33 4.64
N ALA A 188 -8.00 -38.20 5.06
CA ALA A 188 -6.71 -38.33 4.38
C ALA A 188 -6.88 -38.68 2.90
N ARG A 189 -5.91 -38.28 2.06
CA ARG A 189 -5.95 -38.39 0.59
C ARG A 189 -6.33 -39.78 0.10
N GLU A 190 -5.75 -40.83 0.67
CA GLU A 190 -6.04 -42.21 0.27
C GLU A 190 -7.52 -42.57 0.48
N LYS A 191 -8.09 -42.18 1.62
CA LYS A 191 -9.51 -42.39 1.94
C LYS A 191 -10.41 -41.51 1.07
N TRP A 192 -10.00 -40.28 0.79
CA TRP A 192 -10.73 -39.38 -0.10
C TRP A 192 -10.84 -39.94 -1.53
N GLU A 193 -9.74 -40.44 -2.10
CA GLU A 193 -9.75 -41.04 -3.43
C GLU A 193 -10.62 -42.30 -3.49
N GLN A 194 -10.76 -43.05 -2.39
CA GLN A 194 -11.70 -44.18 -2.31
C GLN A 194 -13.16 -43.71 -2.32
N ILE A 195 -13.50 -42.69 -1.52
CA ILE A 195 -14.87 -42.11 -1.46
C ILE A 195 -15.27 -41.57 -2.85
N LYS A 196 -14.35 -40.87 -3.52
CA LYS A 196 -14.57 -40.28 -4.85
C LYS A 196 -14.89 -41.32 -5.92
N LYS A 197 -14.28 -42.52 -5.85
CA LYS A 197 -14.57 -43.62 -6.78
C LYS A 197 -15.96 -44.20 -6.60
N VAL A 198 -16.51 -44.20 -5.38
CA VAL A 198 -17.81 -44.81 -5.09
C VAL A 198 -18.97 -43.90 -5.49
N GLY A 199 -18.79 -42.57 -5.49
CA GLY A 199 -19.83 -41.59 -5.85
C GLY A 199 -19.84 -41.14 -7.31
N GLY A 200 -19.11 -41.83 -8.21
CA GLY A 200 -18.87 -41.39 -9.59
C GLY A 200 -19.53 -42.22 -10.70
N ASP A 201 -20.42 -43.17 -10.36
CA ASP A 201 -21.24 -43.95 -11.30
C ASP A 201 -22.64 -43.33 -11.52
#